data_AF-A0A0K1W1T4-F1
#
_entry.id   AF-A0A0K1W1T4-F1
#
_cell.length_a   1.000
_cell.length_b   1.000
_cell.length_c   1.000
_cell.angle_alpha   90.00
_cell.angle_beta   90.00
_cell.angle_gamma   90.00
#
_symmetry.space_group_name_H-M   'P 1'
#
loop_
_entity.id
_entity.type
_entity.pdbx_description
1 polymer ?
#
loop_
_entity_poly.entity_id
_entity_poly.type
_entity_poly.pdbx_seq_one_letter_code
_entity_poly.pdbx_strand_id
1 'polypeptide(L)'
;MKLNSIQVIDEGYFLVNEHQNFRFDKNIAKSFIEKLEFPIIILDTEFFNNSHDNSDYDKKLYDDKNKDLVYVVQYSFAKSLKEISSRDNKKAIKSISIKRNFNDKSYNFYSQYEKMVVSFLNMCRNKDIKTIVCAGASNDIKIINIWVNNYKKLFSKRPLKMTFLNKEKNETNVNFFDVYDILQNCFSFSNTKSNGEEFWNKNNLPSGKQNDEMISLTSMKKFFGWFDQIVDNIFKTEKHDIYSMCCEAYTFFSYPLDKKISFESYKRMNNTIKKVIDHCYNDVLKILIFFDFIFEFTYNFYDKNKYIKK
;
A
#
# COMPACT_ATOMS: atom_id res chain seq x y z
N MET A 1 -12.13 7.77 -8.77
CA MET A 1 -12.13 9.19 -9.18
C MET A 1 -13.13 9.34 -10.31
N LYS A 2 -14.14 10.18 -10.11
CA LYS A 2 -15.25 10.41 -11.03
C LYS A 2 -14.70 11.03 -12.31
N LEU A 3 -15.21 10.55 -13.44
CA LEU A 3 -14.80 11.07 -14.74
C LEU A 3 -15.46 12.43 -15.01
N ASN A 4 -14.80 13.27 -15.80
CA ASN A 4 -15.30 14.57 -16.23
C ASN A 4 -15.77 15.50 -15.07
N SER A 5 -15.09 15.48 -13.93
CA SER A 5 -15.51 16.23 -12.72
C SER A 5 -14.60 17.39 -12.34
N ILE A 6 -13.41 17.51 -12.92
CA ILE A 6 -12.40 18.52 -12.55
C ILE A 6 -12.34 19.60 -13.63
N GLN A 7 -12.38 20.87 -13.25
CA GLN A 7 -12.24 22.01 -14.16
C GLN A 7 -10.80 22.50 -14.18
N VAL A 8 -10.30 22.84 -15.37
CA VAL A 8 -9.01 23.50 -15.54
C VAL A 8 -9.24 25.00 -15.39
N ILE A 9 -8.53 25.64 -14.44
CA ILE A 9 -8.56 27.09 -14.28
C ILE A 9 -7.38 27.72 -15.00
N ASP A 10 -6.20 27.14 -14.84
CA ASP A 10 -4.95 27.54 -15.49
C ASP A 10 -3.98 26.35 -15.55
N GLU A 11 -2.81 26.52 -16.18
CA GLU A 11 -1.76 25.50 -16.19
C GLU A 11 -1.37 25.09 -14.76
N GLY A 12 -1.61 23.81 -14.45
CA GLY A 12 -1.31 23.26 -13.12
C GLY A 12 -2.27 23.72 -12.01
N TYR A 13 -3.38 24.42 -12.32
CA TYR A 13 -4.39 24.84 -11.34
C TYR A 13 -5.78 24.30 -11.68
N PHE A 14 -6.35 23.52 -10.75
CA PHE A 14 -7.55 22.73 -10.97
C PHE A 14 -8.59 22.96 -9.89
N LEU A 15 -9.85 23.10 -10.31
CA LEU A 15 -11.01 23.27 -9.43
C LEU A 15 -11.84 21.99 -9.42
N VAL A 16 -12.13 21.48 -8.24
CA VAL A 16 -12.97 20.27 -8.02
C VAL A 16 -14.42 20.68 -7.76
N ASN A 17 -14.62 21.67 -6.91
CA ASN A 17 -15.90 22.32 -6.62
C ASN A 17 -15.62 23.75 -6.11
N GLU A 18 -16.66 24.50 -5.76
CA GLU A 18 -16.54 25.90 -5.31
C GLU A 18 -15.63 26.11 -4.08
N HIS A 19 -15.42 25.05 -3.29
CA HIS A 19 -14.60 25.10 -2.08
C HIS A 19 -13.26 24.39 -2.24
N GLN A 20 -13.12 23.45 -3.16
CA GLN A 20 -11.97 22.56 -3.27
C GLN A 20 -11.19 22.77 -4.56
N ASN A 21 -9.91 23.09 -4.43
CA ASN A 21 -8.99 23.22 -5.53
C ASN A 21 -7.61 22.63 -5.20
N PHE A 22 -6.87 22.26 -6.24
CA PHE A 22 -5.51 21.78 -6.09
C PHE A 22 -4.60 22.34 -7.19
N ARG A 23 -3.31 22.44 -6.85
CA ARG A 23 -2.23 22.69 -7.81
C ARG A 23 -1.43 21.43 -8.03
N PHE A 24 -0.97 21.22 -9.26
CA PHE A 24 -0.16 20.07 -9.65
C PHE A 24 0.97 20.47 -10.59
N ASP A 25 2.20 20.10 -10.23
CA ASP A 25 3.37 20.28 -11.07
C ASP A 25 3.70 19.01 -11.87
N LYS A 26 3.38 19.05 -13.17
CA LYS A 26 3.61 17.92 -14.10
C LYS A 26 5.10 17.61 -14.30
N ASN A 27 5.98 18.60 -14.22
CA ASN A 27 7.40 18.43 -14.49
C ASN A 27 8.08 17.73 -13.31
N ILE A 28 7.74 18.14 -12.09
CA ILE A 28 8.19 17.48 -10.86
C ILE A 28 7.66 16.04 -10.84
N ALA A 29 6.37 15.83 -11.11
CA ALA A 29 5.78 14.50 -11.14
C ALA A 29 6.48 13.57 -12.16
N LYS A 30 6.76 14.06 -13.37
CA LYS A 30 7.50 13.32 -14.39
C LYS A 30 8.89 12.91 -13.89
N SER A 31 9.61 13.79 -13.21
CA SER A 31 10.94 13.47 -12.65
C SER A 31 10.91 12.37 -11.59
N PHE A 32 9.83 12.25 -10.82
CA PHE A 32 9.65 11.14 -9.87
C PHE A 32 9.29 9.84 -10.60
N ILE A 33 8.38 9.90 -11.56
CA ILE A 33 7.94 8.74 -12.33
C ILE A 33 9.10 8.14 -13.14
N GLU A 34 9.98 8.96 -13.71
CA GLU A 34 11.13 8.49 -14.48
C GLU A 34 12.16 7.71 -13.65
N LYS A 35 12.10 7.80 -12.31
CA LYS A 35 12.90 6.96 -11.39
C LYS A 35 12.32 5.55 -11.21
N LEU A 36 11.06 5.32 -11.58
CA LEU A 36 10.44 3.99 -11.49
C LEU A 36 10.98 3.08 -12.59
N GLU A 37 11.66 2.01 -12.18
CA GLU A 37 12.11 0.99 -13.11
C GLU A 37 11.03 -0.08 -13.27
N PHE A 38 10.46 -0.19 -14.46
CA PHE A 38 9.48 -1.24 -14.76
C PHE A 38 10.16 -2.57 -15.19
N PRO A 39 9.55 -3.73 -14.89
CA PRO A 39 8.24 -3.91 -14.23
C PRO A 39 8.29 -3.70 -12.71
N ILE A 40 7.18 -3.22 -12.16
CA ILE A 40 7.03 -2.91 -10.73
C ILE A 40 6.07 -3.88 -10.04
N ILE A 41 6.22 -3.98 -8.72
CA ILE A 41 5.20 -4.54 -7.83
C ILE A 41 4.72 -3.42 -6.90
N ILE A 42 3.42 -3.18 -6.88
CA ILE A 42 2.77 -2.30 -5.90
C ILE A 42 2.23 -3.21 -4.81
N LEU A 43 2.57 -2.98 -3.55
CA LEU A 43 2.16 -3.86 -2.47
C LEU A 43 1.85 -3.10 -1.18
N ASP A 44 1.15 -3.81 -0.32
CA ASP A 44 0.94 -3.49 1.08
C ASP A 44 1.04 -4.79 1.88
N THR A 45 1.48 -4.71 3.14
CA THR A 45 1.59 -5.87 4.03
C THR A 45 0.95 -5.64 5.38
N GLU A 46 0.38 -6.70 5.94
CA GLU A 46 -0.08 -6.72 7.31
C GLU A 46 0.78 -7.69 8.11
N PHE A 47 1.28 -7.24 9.25
CA PHE A 47 2.29 -7.95 10.03
C PHE A 47 2.02 -7.89 11.53
N PHE A 48 2.56 -8.90 12.22
CA PHE A 48 2.59 -8.95 13.67
C PHE A 48 3.89 -8.36 14.20
N ASN A 49 3.78 -7.68 15.34
CA ASN A 49 4.90 -7.24 16.15
C ASN A 49 4.50 -7.43 17.63
N ASN A 50 5.37 -7.00 18.54
CA ASN A 50 5.14 -7.18 19.98
C ASN A 50 3.88 -6.51 20.51
N SER A 51 3.36 -5.44 19.90
CA SER A 51 2.17 -4.75 20.39
C SER A 51 0.87 -5.48 20.06
N HIS A 52 0.89 -6.40 19.10
CA HIS A 52 -0.30 -7.16 18.72
C HIS A 52 -0.59 -8.37 19.64
N ASP A 53 0.33 -8.70 20.56
CA ASP A 53 0.17 -9.82 21.49
C ASP A 53 -0.59 -9.41 22.75
N ASN A 54 -1.91 -9.65 22.71
CA ASN A 54 -2.80 -9.52 23.87
C ASN A 54 -3.15 -10.88 24.47
N SER A 55 -2.39 -11.93 24.18
CA SER A 55 -2.70 -13.30 24.59
C SER A 55 -1.84 -13.75 25.76
N ASP A 56 -2.43 -14.48 26.70
CA ASP A 56 -1.72 -15.13 27.81
C ASP A 56 -1.12 -16.48 27.38
N TYR A 57 -0.75 -16.64 26.10
CA TYR A 57 -0.20 -17.89 25.59
C TYR A 57 1.31 -17.94 25.79
N ASP A 58 1.80 -19.04 26.36
CA ASP A 58 3.23 -19.25 26.61
C ASP A 58 4.07 -19.18 25.33
N LYS A 59 3.51 -19.64 24.21
CA LYS A 59 4.19 -19.66 22.91
C LYS A 59 3.81 -18.43 22.09
N LYS A 60 4.75 -17.49 22.02
CA LYS A 60 4.67 -16.29 21.19
C LYS A 60 5.12 -16.57 19.75
N LEU A 61 4.59 -15.80 18.80
CA LEU A 61 5.01 -15.89 17.40
C LEU A 61 6.25 -15.03 17.10
N TYR A 62 6.47 -13.95 17.84
CA TYR A 62 7.62 -13.06 17.63
C TYR A 62 8.74 -13.36 18.63
N ASP A 63 9.97 -13.05 18.22
CA ASP A 63 11.17 -13.11 19.06
C ASP A 63 12.11 -11.92 18.72
N ASP A 64 13.23 -11.80 19.42
CA ASP A 64 14.20 -10.71 19.19
C ASP A 64 14.79 -10.68 17.77
N LYS A 65 14.74 -11.82 17.04
CA LYS A 65 15.21 -11.95 15.67
C LYS A 65 14.10 -11.70 14.65
N ASN A 66 12.85 -11.98 15.00
CA ASN A 66 11.66 -11.93 14.16
C ASN A 66 10.63 -10.95 14.75
N LYS A 67 10.98 -9.66 14.72
CA LYS A 67 10.16 -8.58 15.33
C LYS A 67 8.93 -8.21 14.51
N ASP A 68 9.00 -8.42 13.20
CA ASP A 68 7.96 -8.02 12.24
C ASP A 68 7.62 -9.25 11.36
N LEU A 69 6.45 -9.85 11.58
CA LEU A 69 6.02 -11.11 10.95
C LEU A 69 4.78 -10.89 10.08
N VAL A 70 5.00 -10.76 8.78
CA VAL A 70 3.91 -10.62 7.80
C VAL A 70 3.02 -11.86 7.77
N TYR A 71 1.72 -11.65 7.65
CA TYR A 71 0.74 -12.72 7.48
C TYR A 71 -0.22 -12.48 6.31
N VAL A 72 -0.25 -11.27 5.76
CA VAL A 72 -0.93 -10.91 4.51
C VAL A 72 -0.02 -10.02 3.66
N VAL A 73 0.05 -10.32 2.38
CA VAL A 73 0.60 -9.43 1.33
C VAL A 73 -0.49 -9.26 0.29
N GLN A 74 -0.89 -8.01 0.04
CA GLN A 74 -1.66 -7.66 -1.15
C GLN A 74 -0.72 -7.01 -2.14
N TYR A 75 -0.85 -7.35 -3.41
CA TYR A 75 0.06 -6.83 -4.41
C TYR A 75 -0.55 -6.80 -5.80
N SER A 76 0.02 -5.96 -6.66
CA SER A 76 -0.32 -5.84 -8.07
C SER A 76 0.94 -5.60 -8.89
N PHE A 77 1.11 -6.35 -9.98
CA PHE A 77 2.22 -6.14 -10.91
C PHE A 77 1.85 -5.11 -11.96
N ALA A 78 2.81 -4.37 -12.50
CA ALA A 78 2.60 -3.54 -13.69
C ALA A 78 3.88 -3.44 -14.53
N LYS A 79 3.72 -3.40 -15.85
CA LYS A 79 4.83 -3.21 -16.82
C LYS A 79 5.00 -1.76 -17.25
N SER A 80 4.02 -0.91 -17.00
CA SER A 80 4.08 0.55 -17.25
C SER A 80 2.95 1.27 -16.50
N LEU A 81 3.05 2.59 -16.33
CA LEU A 81 1.93 3.40 -15.83
C LEU A 81 0.72 3.36 -16.77
N LYS A 82 0.95 3.34 -18.09
CA LYS A 82 -0.12 3.23 -19.09
C LYS A 82 -0.95 1.96 -18.89
N GLU A 83 -0.30 0.85 -18.52
CA GLU A 83 -1.01 -0.40 -18.17
C GLU A 83 -1.93 -0.20 -16.96
N ILE A 84 -1.45 0.47 -15.90
CA ILE A 84 -2.24 0.76 -14.70
C ILE A 84 -3.47 1.61 -15.05
N SER A 85 -3.29 2.60 -15.92
CA SER A 85 -4.35 3.54 -16.30
C SER A 85 -5.46 2.93 -17.18
N SER A 86 -5.12 1.87 -17.93
CA SER A 86 -6.03 1.27 -18.93
C SER A 86 -6.70 -0.04 -18.50
N ARG A 87 -6.23 -0.68 -17.43
CA ARG A 87 -6.76 -1.98 -16.97
C ARG A 87 -7.79 -1.86 -15.85
N ASP A 88 -8.46 -2.97 -15.55
CA ASP A 88 -9.29 -3.11 -14.36
C ASP A 88 -8.42 -3.34 -13.11
N ASN A 89 -8.07 -2.24 -12.42
CA ASN A 89 -7.23 -2.28 -11.22
C ASN A 89 -7.85 -3.07 -10.06
N LYS A 90 -9.19 -3.23 -10.02
CA LYS A 90 -9.84 -4.01 -8.95
C LYS A 90 -9.53 -5.51 -9.07
N LYS A 91 -9.39 -6.01 -10.30
CA LYS A 91 -9.09 -7.42 -10.60
C LYS A 91 -7.59 -7.73 -10.64
N ALA A 92 -6.75 -6.70 -10.73
CA ALA A 92 -5.30 -6.86 -10.86
C ALA A 92 -4.60 -7.21 -9.52
N ILE A 93 -5.24 -6.91 -8.39
CA ILE A 93 -4.68 -7.14 -7.05
C ILE A 93 -4.82 -8.63 -6.69
N LYS A 94 -3.72 -9.20 -6.20
CA LYS A 94 -3.61 -10.58 -5.74
C LYS A 94 -3.17 -10.61 -4.29
N SER A 95 -3.49 -11.70 -3.61
CA SER A 95 -3.19 -11.90 -2.20
C SER A 95 -2.31 -13.13 -1.99
N ILE A 96 -1.33 -13.01 -1.08
CA ILE A 96 -0.74 -14.16 -0.40
C ILE A 96 -1.00 -13.97 1.09
N SER A 97 -1.49 -15.01 1.76
CA SER A 97 -1.71 -14.98 3.20
C SER A 97 -1.42 -16.33 3.85
N ILE A 98 -1.06 -16.28 5.13
CA ILE A 98 -0.94 -17.46 5.96
C ILE A 98 -2.34 -18.03 6.23
N LYS A 99 -2.47 -19.35 6.12
CA LYS A 99 -3.74 -20.06 6.33
C LYS A 99 -3.64 -20.98 7.52
N ARG A 100 -4.71 -21.01 8.32
CA ARG A 100 -4.90 -21.96 9.42
C ARG A 100 -6.28 -22.60 9.31
N ASN A 101 -6.30 -23.93 9.18
CA ASN A 101 -7.54 -24.70 9.11
C ASN A 101 -8.15 -24.92 10.50
N PHE A 102 -9.45 -25.21 10.55
CA PHE A 102 -10.16 -25.45 11.80
C PHE A 102 -9.56 -26.64 12.57
N ASN A 103 -9.08 -26.38 13.80
CA ASN A 103 -8.45 -27.37 14.69
C ASN A 103 -7.36 -28.23 14.01
N ASP A 104 -6.60 -27.64 13.09
CA ASP A 104 -5.48 -28.29 12.40
C ASP A 104 -4.29 -28.50 13.34
N LYS A 105 -4.07 -29.77 13.73
CA LYS A 105 -2.98 -30.18 14.61
C LYS A 105 -1.59 -30.11 13.94
N SER A 106 -1.55 -30.05 12.61
CA SER A 106 -0.30 -29.98 11.83
C SER A 106 0.12 -28.55 11.51
N TYR A 107 -0.68 -27.57 11.92
CA TYR A 107 -0.44 -26.17 11.63
C TYR A 107 0.88 -25.67 12.24
N ASN A 108 1.68 -25.00 11.41
CA ASN A 108 2.93 -24.36 11.82
C ASN A 108 3.04 -22.99 11.13
N PHE A 109 2.97 -21.91 11.92
CA PHE A 109 3.03 -20.54 11.42
C PHE A 109 4.31 -20.27 10.63
N TYR A 110 5.48 -20.63 11.17
CA TYR A 110 6.76 -20.34 10.51
C TYR A 110 6.95 -21.11 9.20
N SER A 111 6.45 -22.34 9.11
CA SER A 111 6.45 -23.09 7.84
C SER A 111 5.57 -22.42 6.78
N GLN A 112 4.40 -21.90 7.17
CA GLN A 112 3.54 -21.13 6.26
C GLN A 112 4.18 -19.79 5.88
N TYR A 113 4.82 -19.12 6.83
CA TYR A 113 5.54 -17.87 6.63
C TYR A 113 6.69 -18.04 5.63
N GLU A 114 7.55 -19.04 5.80
CA GLU A 114 8.63 -19.36 4.85
C GLU A 114 8.08 -19.61 3.45
N LYS A 115 7.01 -20.42 3.31
CA LYS A 115 6.36 -20.66 2.01
C LYS A 115 5.86 -19.37 1.36
N MET A 116 5.27 -18.46 2.14
CA MET A 116 4.82 -17.16 1.66
C MET A 116 6.01 -16.32 1.16
N VAL A 117 7.07 -16.19 1.95
CA VAL A 117 8.26 -15.40 1.59
C VAL A 117 8.92 -15.96 0.33
N VAL A 118 9.15 -17.26 0.27
CA VAL A 118 9.74 -17.92 -0.90
C VAL A 118 8.86 -17.76 -2.14
N SER A 119 7.54 -17.86 -2.00
CA SER A 119 6.60 -17.61 -3.09
C SER A 119 6.70 -16.17 -3.60
N PHE A 120 6.66 -15.19 -2.69
CA PHE A 120 6.80 -13.77 -3.00
C PHE A 120 8.09 -13.47 -3.78
N LEU A 121 9.24 -13.88 -3.25
CA LEU A 121 10.53 -13.61 -3.88
C LEU A 121 10.68 -14.32 -5.24
N ASN A 122 10.15 -15.54 -5.38
CA ASN A 122 10.13 -16.24 -6.66
C ASN A 122 9.25 -15.53 -7.69
N MET A 123 8.09 -14.99 -7.29
CA MET A 123 7.26 -14.19 -8.20
C MET A 123 8.00 -12.93 -8.65
N CYS A 124 8.66 -12.21 -7.73
CA CYS A 124 9.46 -11.03 -8.07
C CYS A 124 10.58 -11.37 -9.06
N ARG A 125 11.27 -12.50 -8.86
CA ARG A 125 12.25 -13.02 -9.83
C ARG A 125 11.64 -13.33 -11.19
N ASN A 126 10.56 -14.10 -11.20
CA ASN A 126 9.97 -14.62 -12.45
C ASN A 126 9.33 -13.52 -13.30
N LYS A 127 8.91 -12.42 -12.66
CA LYS A 127 8.37 -11.23 -13.32
C LYS A 127 9.43 -10.16 -13.59
N ASP A 128 10.70 -10.42 -13.25
CA ASP A 128 11.81 -9.47 -13.38
C ASP A 128 11.51 -8.11 -12.75
N ILE A 129 10.84 -8.12 -11.58
CA ILE A 129 10.48 -6.89 -10.86
C ILE A 129 11.75 -6.11 -10.54
N LYS A 130 11.74 -4.80 -10.83
CA LYS A 130 12.86 -3.88 -10.62
C LYS A 130 12.60 -2.83 -9.54
N THR A 131 11.34 -2.50 -9.26
CA THR A 131 10.99 -1.55 -8.19
C THR A 131 9.79 -2.06 -7.38
N ILE A 132 9.89 -1.90 -6.06
CA ILE A 132 8.80 -2.11 -5.11
C ILE A 132 8.14 -0.77 -4.82
N VAL A 133 6.82 -0.70 -4.96
CA VAL A 133 6.05 0.53 -4.70
C VAL A 133 5.17 0.31 -3.47
N CYS A 134 5.29 1.21 -2.49
CA CYS A 134 4.52 1.20 -1.25
C CYS A 134 4.00 2.62 -0.94
N ALA A 135 3.11 2.75 0.05
CA ALA A 135 2.68 4.02 0.62
C ALA A 135 3.11 4.11 2.08
N GLY A 136 4.18 4.86 2.38
CA GLY A 136 4.80 4.84 3.70
C GLY A 136 5.76 3.66 3.87
N ALA A 137 6.77 3.61 3.03
CA ALA A 137 7.59 2.42 2.75
C ALA A 137 8.46 1.89 3.90
N SER A 138 8.53 2.58 5.06
CA SER A 138 9.55 2.32 6.07
C SER A 138 9.52 0.89 6.64
N ASN A 139 8.34 0.36 6.94
CA ASN A 139 8.19 -0.97 7.54
C ASN A 139 8.28 -2.08 6.48
N ASP A 140 7.52 -1.97 5.39
CA ASP A 140 7.50 -2.99 4.33
C ASP A 140 8.90 -3.22 3.73
N ILE A 141 9.63 -2.14 3.45
CA ILE A 141 10.96 -2.24 2.84
C ILE A 141 11.97 -2.83 3.83
N LYS A 142 11.88 -2.49 5.11
CA LYS A 142 12.71 -3.12 6.15
C LYS A 142 12.46 -4.63 6.19
N ILE A 143 11.20 -5.06 6.20
CA ILE A 143 10.82 -6.48 6.20
C ILE A 143 11.32 -7.19 4.93
N ILE A 144 11.11 -6.59 3.76
CA ILE A 144 11.51 -7.22 2.48
C ILE A 144 13.02 -7.29 2.35
N ASN A 145 13.78 -6.28 2.83
CA ASN A 145 15.24 -6.35 2.89
C ASN A 145 15.71 -7.55 3.74
N ILE A 146 15.06 -7.80 4.88
CA ILE A 146 15.35 -8.98 5.72
C ILE A 146 15.08 -10.26 4.92
N TRP A 147 13.97 -10.35 4.20
CA TRP A 147 13.67 -11.51 3.35
C TRP A 147 14.72 -11.74 2.28
N VAL A 148 15.10 -10.70 1.54
CA VAL A 148 16.12 -10.79 0.48
C VAL A 148 17.45 -11.29 1.05
N ASN A 149 17.89 -10.76 2.19
CA ASN A 149 19.16 -11.15 2.79
C ASN A 149 19.13 -12.59 3.35
N ASN A 150 18.02 -12.99 4.00
CA ASN A 150 17.85 -14.34 4.54
C ASN A 150 17.79 -15.40 3.44
N TYR A 151 17.17 -15.08 2.30
CA TYR A 151 16.94 -16.02 1.20
C TYR A 151 17.87 -15.81 -0.01
N LYS A 152 18.94 -15.00 0.12
CA LYS A 152 19.87 -14.69 -0.99
C LYS A 152 20.41 -15.91 -1.73
N LYS A 153 20.60 -17.03 -1.02
CA LYS A 153 21.07 -18.30 -1.59
C LYS A 153 20.13 -18.85 -2.68
N LEU A 154 18.82 -18.62 -2.57
CA LEU A 154 17.82 -19.05 -3.57
C LEU A 154 17.99 -18.37 -4.93
N PHE A 155 18.71 -17.24 -4.96
CA PHE A 155 18.81 -16.36 -6.11
C PHE A 155 20.25 -16.14 -6.58
N SER A 156 21.19 -16.99 -6.15
CA SER A 156 22.61 -16.91 -6.53
C SER A 156 22.84 -17.03 -8.04
N LYS A 157 22.09 -17.92 -8.72
CA LYS A 157 22.19 -18.13 -10.18
C LYS A 157 21.47 -17.05 -10.99
N ARG A 158 20.35 -16.55 -10.50
CA ARG A 158 19.56 -15.47 -11.12
C ARG A 158 19.12 -14.49 -10.02
N PRO A 159 19.88 -13.40 -9.83
CA PRO A 159 19.59 -12.40 -8.81
C PRO A 159 18.23 -11.73 -9.03
N LEU A 160 17.66 -11.20 -7.94
CA LEU A 160 16.46 -10.40 -7.98
C LEU A 160 16.79 -9.04 -8.61
N LYS A 161 16.09 -8.66 -9.70
CA LYS A 161 16.37 -7.41 -10.42
C LYS A 161 16.08 -6.17 -9.59
N MET A 162 15.16 -6.26 -8.62
CA MET A 162 14.86 -5.19 -7.67
C MET A 162 15.90 -5.00 -6.57
N THR A 163 17.06 -5.67 -6.62
CA THR A 163 18.03 -5.61 -5.51
C THR A 163 19.34 -4.97 -5.93
N PHE A 164 19.97 -4.27 -4.99
CA PHE A 164 21.31 -3.70 -5.13
C PHE A 164 22.10 -3.85 -3.83
N LEU A 165 23.42 -3.92 -3.94
CA LEU A 165 24.30 -4.02 -2.77
C LEU A 165 24.51 -2.62 -2.17
N ASN A 166 24.11 -2.43 -0.92
CA ASN A 166 24.52 -1.29 -0.12
C ASN A 166 25.95 -1.54 0.37
N LYS A 167 26.92 -0.80 -0.18
CA LYS A 167 28.35 -0.97 0.13
C LYS A 167 28.71 -0.56 1.56
N GLU A 168 28.00 0.38 2.16
CA GLU A 168 28.27 0.86 3.52
C GLU A 168 27.89 -0.18 4.57
N LYS A 169 26.73 -0.82 4.38
CA LYS A 169 26.21 -1.82 5.32
C LYS A 169 26.58 -3.25 4.95
N ASN A 170 27.12 -3.47 3.75
CA ASN A 170 27.34 -4.79 3.15
C ASN A 170 26.06 -5.65 3.12
N GLU A 171 24.92 -5.00 2.89
CA GLU A 171 23.59 -5.61 2.87
C GLU A 171 22.95 -5.45 1.49
N THR A 172 22.17 -6.45 1.08
CA THR A 172 21.39 -6.33 -0.15
C THR A 172 20.08 -5.59 0.15
N ASN A 173 19.92 -4.43 -0.47
CA ASN A 173 18.71 -3.62 -0.35
C ASN A 173 17.83 -3.79 -1.58
N VAL A 174 16.53 -3.52 -1.43
CA VAL A 174 15.60 -3.42 -2.54
C VAL A 174 15.48 -1.99 -3.05
N ASN A 175 15.37 -1.85 -4.37
CA ASN A 175 14.96 -0.62 -5.01
C ASN A 175 13.46 -0.43 -4.78
N PHE A 176 13.09 0.72 -4.20
CA PHE A 176 11.72 1.02 -3.84
C PHE A 176 11.34 2.45 -4.20
N PHE A 177 10.04 2.70 -4.20
CA PHE A 177 9.45 3.99 -4.46
C PHE A 177 8.28 4.22 -3.50
N ASP A 178 8.31 5.33 -2.76
CA ASP A 178 7.21 5.73 -1.89
C ASP A 178 6.30 6.71 -2.61
N VAL A 179 5.02 6.37 -2.76
CA VAL A 179 4.07 7.24 -3.46
C VAL A 179 3.79 8.55 -2.73
N TYR A 180 4.12 8.63 -1.43
CA TYR A 180 4.03 9.87 -0.68
C TYR A 180 4.99 10.94 -1.17
N ASP A 181 6.10 10.55 -1.80
CA ASP A 181 7.04 11.52 -2.38
C ASP A 181 6.37 12.31 -3.52
N ILE A 182 5.59 11.64 -4.38
CA ILE A 182 4.79 12.33 -5.41
C ILE A 182 3.72 13.20 -4.74
N LEU A 183 2.95 12.63 -3.82
CA LEU A 183 1.83 13.34 -3.20
C LEU A 183 2.29 14.65 -2.53
N GLN A 184 3.38 14.60 -1.77
CA GLN A 184 3.84 15.73 -0.97
C GLN A 184 4.56 16.80 -1.79
N ASN A 185 5.24 16.40 -2.87
CA ASN A 185 6.08 17.30 -3.66
C ASN A 185 5.45 17.78 -4.96
N CYS A 186 4.47 17.05 -5.51
CA CYS A 186 3.84 17.41 -6.78
C CYS A 186 2.52 18.15 -6.59
N PHE A 187 1.89 18.08 -5.41
CA PHE A 187 0.58 18.68 -5.16
C PHE A 187 0.58 19.73 -4.05
N SER A 188 -0.33 20.69 -4.20
CA SER A 188 -0.84 21.54 -3.13
C SER A 188 -2.37 21.52 -3.16
N PHE A 189 -3.03 21.48 -2.00
CA PHE A 189 -4.49 21.40 -1.90
C PHE A 189 -5.06 22.56 -1.08
N SER A 190 -6.28 23.01 -1.37
CA SER A 190 -7.00 23.89 -0.44
C SER A 190 -7.32 23.15 0.86
N ASN A 191 -7.31 23.85 2.01
CA ASN A 191 -7.61 23.22 3.31
C ASN A 191 -9.11 23.15 3.61
N THR A 192 -9.89 22.75 2.63
CA THR A 192 -11.34 22.81 2.66
C THR A 192 -11.93 21.49 2.21
N LYS A 193 -13.01 21.09 2.88
CA LYS A 193 -13.91 20.05 2.41
C LYS A 193 -14.80 20.61 1.30
N SER A 194 -15.53 19.71 0.68
CA SER A 194 -16.55 19.99 -0.31
C SER A 194 -17.70 20.89 0.17
N ASN A 195 -17.93 21.00 1.48
CA ASN A 195 -18.92 21.92 2.09
C ASN A 195 -18.31 23.23 2.61
N GLY A 196 -17.03 23.50 2.31
CA GLY A 196 -16.33 24.71 2.75
C GLY A 196 -15.75 24.67 4.16
N GLU A 197 -16.09 23.66 4.97
CA GLU A 197 -15.46 23.46 6.28
C GLU A 197 -13.97 23.16 6.16
N GLU A 198 -13.21 23.44 7.22
CA GLU A 198 -11.80 23.06 7.29
C GLU A 198 -11.62 21.55 7.13
N PHE A 199 -10.77 21.14 6.18
CA PHE A 199 -10.49 19.72 5.94
C PHE A 199 -9.71 19.10 7.10
N TRP A 200 -8.67 19.80 7.56
CA TRP A 200 -7.85 19.40 8.68
C TRP A 200 -7.26 20.63 9.37
N ASN A 201 -6.98 20.55 10.67
CA ASN A 201 -6.33 21.65 11.38
C ASN A 201 -5.00 22.02 10.69
N LYS A 202 -4.90 23.27 10.20
CA LYS A 202 -3.74 23.76 9.45
C LYS A 202 -2.40 23.57 10.18
N ASN A 203 -2.39 23.64 11.52
CA ASN A 203 -1.16 23.47 12.31
C ASN A 203 -0.62 22.03 12.26
N ASN A 204 -1.43 21.07 11.83
CA ASN A 204 -1.07 19.65 11.73
C ASN A 204 -0.70 19.23 10.30
N LEU A 205 -0.62 20.17 9.37
CA LEU A 205 -0.26 19.91 7.97
C LEU A 205 0.88 20.81 7.51
N PRO A 206 1.84 20.26 6.75
CA PRO A 206 2.84 21.10 6.09
C PRO A 206 2.19 21.94 4.99
N SER A 207 2.79 23.10 4.70
CA SER A 207 2.43 23.91 3.54
C SER A 207 2.67 23.16 2.23
N GLY A 208 1.84 23.46 1.24
CA GLY A 208 1.97 22.94 -0.12
C GLY A 208 3.21 23.48 -0.83
N LYS A 209 3.87 22.65 -1.65
CA LYS A 209 5.09 23.06 -2.38
C LYS A 209 4.82 24.04 -3.53
N GLN A 210 3.61 23.99 -4.09
CA GLN A 210 3.23 24.77 -5.27
C GLN A 210 2.57 26.10 -4.90
N ASN A 211 2.25 26.30 -3.61
CA ASN A 211 1.69 27.52 -3.05
C ASN A 211 1.69 27.41 -1.50
N ASP A 212 2.31 28.36 -0.82
CA ASP A 212 2.49 28.35 0.64
C ASP A 212 1.20 28.56 1.45
N GLU A 213 0.16 29.11 0.82
CA GLU A 213 -1.16 29.29 1.43
C GLU A 213 -1.99 28.00 1.42
N MET A 214 -1.59 27.03 0.59
CA MET A 214 -2.21 25.71 0.45
C MET A 214 -1.55 24.68 1.37
N ILE A 215 -2.17 23.52 1.53
CA ILE A 215 -1.67 22.41 2.34
C ILE A 215 -1.07 21.30 1.48
N SER A 216 -0.12 20.56 2.04
CA SER A 216 0.36 19.29 1.49
C SER A 216 -0.29 18.12 2.24
N LEU A 217 -0.83 17.16 1.49
CA LEU A 217 -1.43 15.97 2.06
C LEU A 217 -0.34 14.91 2.28
N THR A 218 -0.25 14.38 3.49
CA THR A 218 0.87 13.50 3.89
C THR A 218 0.56 12.01 3.80
N SER A 219 -0.63 11.60 3.35
CA SER A 219 -1.00 10.19 3.22
C SER A 219 -2.10 9.95 2.19
N MET A 220 -2.20 8.70 1.70
CA MET A 220 -3.27 8.29 0.78
C MET A 220 -4.64 8.45 1.44
N LYS A 221 -4.78 8.14 2.74
CA LYS A 221 -6.03 8.36 3.48
C LYS A 221 -6.49 9.82 3.41
N LYS A 222 -5.58 10.77 3.58
CA LYS A 222 -5.89 12.20 3.45
C LYS A 222 -6.21 12.59 2.00
N PHE A 223 -5.47 12.07 1.02
CA PHE A 223 -5.75 12.30 -0.40
C PHE A 223 -7.17 11.86 -0.80
N PHE A 224 -7.54 10.62 -0.49
CA PHE A 224 -8.88 10.11 -0.80
C PHE A 224 -9.98 10.76 0.05
N GLY A 225 -9.68 11.16 1.29
CA GLY A 225 -10.60 11.93 2.13
C GLY A 225 -10.84 13.34 1.59
N TRP A 226 -9.84 13.98 1.00
CA TRP A 226 -10.01 15.30 0.38
C TRP A 226 -10.89 15.22 -0.88
N PHE A 227 -10.80 14.11 -1.61
CA PHE A 227 -11.60 13.84 -2.82
C PHE A 227 -12.90 13.06 -2.55
N ASP A 228 -13.38 12.95 -1.32
CA ASP A 228 -14.46 12.04 -0.91
C ASP A 228 -15.73 12.08 -1.78
N GLN A 229 -16.16 13.27 -2.20
CA GLN A 229 -17.35 13.45 -3.04
C GLN A 229 -17.19 13.01 -4.51
N ILE A 230 -15.95 12.91 -5.00
CA ILE A 230 -15.67 12.51 -6.39
C ILE A 230 -15.00 11.14 -6.46
N VAL A 231 -14.80 10.45 -5.35
CA VAL A 231 -14.34 9.07 -5.36
C VAL A 231 -15.56 8.17 -5.30
N ASP A 232 -15.84 7.47 -6.40
CA ASP A 232 -16.86 6.42 -6.39
C ASP A 232 -16.59 5.42 -5.25
N ASN A 233 -17.65 4.92 -4.60
CA ASN A 233 -17.53 3.94 -3.52
C ASN A 233 -17.10 2.57 -4.06
N ILE A 234 -15.82 2.45 -4.38
CA ILE A 234 -15.20 1.27 -4.98
C ILE A 234 -14.34 0.48 -4.01
N PHE A 235 -14.09 1.05 -2.83
CA PHE A 235 -13.32 0.42 -1.77
C PHE A 235 -14.21 -0.53 -0.98
N LYS A 236 -13.59 -1.59 -0.45
CA LYS A 236 -14.26 -2.48 0.50
C LYS A 236 -14.51 -1.73 1.80
N THR A 237 -15.58 -2.10 2.50
CA THR A 237 -16.00 -1.39 3.71
C THR A 237 -15.05 -1.64 4.88
N GLU A 238 -14.44 -0.57 5.40
CA GLU A 238 -13.56 -0.57 6.58
C GLU A 238 -14.31 0.03 7.78
N LYS A 239 -14.96 -0.82 8.59
CA LYS A 239 -15.68 -0.38 9.81
C LYS A 239 -14.87 -0.56 11.10
N HIS A 240 -13.76 -1.29 11.04
CA HIS A 240 -13.00 -1.68 12.21
C HIS A 240 -11.58 -1.13 12.12
N ASP A 241 -11.05 -0.76 13.27
CA ASP A 241 -9.66 -0.35 13.43
C ASP A 241 -8.72 -1.52 13.08
N ILE A 242 -7.68 -1.24 12.27
CA ILE A 242 -6.75 -2.26 11.77
C ILE A 242 -5.93 -2.88 12.91
N TYR A 243 -5.52 -2.08 13.90
CA TYR A 243 -4.74 -2.56 15.03
C TYR A 243 -5.52 -3.64 15.82
N SER A 244 -6.78 -3.35 16.13
CA SER A 244 -7.66 -4.30 16.82
C SER A 244 -7.86 -5.60 16.04
N MET A 245 -7.97 -5.51 14.70
CA MET A 245 -8.05 -6.69 13.85
C MET A 245 -6.74 -7.49 13.83
N CYS A 246 -5.58 -6.82 13.83
CA CYS A 246 -4.27 -7.45 13.93
C CYS A 246 -4.07 -8.18 15.26
N CYS A 247 -4.58 -7.66 16.38
CA CYS A 247 -4.57 -8.36 17.67
C CYS A 247 -5.39 -9.66 17.65
N GLU A 248 -6.60 -9.64 17.07
CA GLU A 248 -7.42 -10.85 16.92
C GLU A 248 -6.78 -11.84 15.95
N ALA A 249 -6.18 -11.35 14.86
CA ALA A 249 -5.44 -12.16 13.91
C ALA A 249 -4.23 -12.84 14.57
N TYR A 250 -3.48 -12.11 15.39
CA TYR A 250 -2.37 -12.65 16.15
C TYR A 250 -2.85 -13.80 17.05
N THR A 251 -3.89 -13.54 17.86
CA THR A 251 -4.50 -14.55 18.74
C THR A 251 -4.92 -15.80 17.98
N PHE A 252 -5.47 -15.64 16.78
CA PHE A 252 -5.87 -16.75 15.94
C PHE A 252 -4.68 -17.58 15.44
N PHE A 253 -3.59 -16.95 15.01
CA PHE A 253 -2.41 -17.66 14.52
C PHE A 253 -1.52 -18.21 15.64
N SER A 254 -1.55 -17.63 16.83
CA SER A 254 -0.84 -18.09 18.02
C SER A 254 -1.62 -19.13 18.83
N TYR A 255 -2.91 -19.32 18.56
CA TYR A 255 -3.77 -20.21 19.35
C TYR A 255 -3.15 -21.61 19.54
N PRO A 256 -3.07 -22.15 20.78
CA PRO A 256 -2.39 -23.41 21.05
C PRO A 256 -2.98 -24.61 20.30
N LEU A 257 -2.12 -25.54 19.86
CA LEU A 257 -2.52 -26.71 19.05
C LEU A 257 -3.17 -27.83 19.88
N ASP A 258 -2.89 -27.85 21.18
CA ASP A 258 -3.45 -28.76 22.18
C ASP A 258 -4.86 -28.34 22.64
N LYS A 259 -5.26 -27.09 22.35
CA LYS A 259 -6.59 -26.55 22.68
C LYS A 259 -7.52 -26.59 21.46
N LYS A 260 -8.81 -26.83 21.68
CA LYS A 260 -9.84 -26.77 20.63
C LYS A 260 -10.45 -25.38 20.54
N ILE A 261 -10.51 -24.83 19.33
CA ILE A 261 -11.30 -23.64 19.02
C ILE A 261 -12.74 -24.10 18.73
N SER A 262 -13.74 -23.39 19.27
CA SER A 262 -15.13 -23.61 18.86
C SER A 262 -15.32 -23.18 17.40
N PHE A 263 -16.24 -23.81 16.67
CA PHE A 263 -16.47 -23.46 15.27
C PHE A 263 -16.92 -22.00 15.09
N GLU A 264 -17.71 -21.48 16.03
CA GLU A 264 -18.15 -20.07 16.03
C GLU A 264 -16.98 -19.10 16.20
N SER A 265 -16.09 -19.36 17.17
CA SER A 265 -14.88 -18.55 17.36
C SER A 265 -13.96 -18.62 16.15
N TYR A 266 -13.77 -19.80 15.57
CA TYR A 266 -13.02 -19.97 14.33
C TYR A 266 -13.61 -19.14 13.19
N LYS A 267 -14.93 -19.20 12.98
CA LYS A 267 -15.62 -18.45 11.94
C LYS A 267 -15.47 -16.94 12.15
N ARG A 268 -15.58 -16.45 13.39
CA ARG A 268 -15.37 -15.04 13.74
C ARG A 268 -13.94 -14.58 13.42
N MET A 269 -12.95 -15.28 13.96
CA MET A 269 -11.53 -14.96 13.75
C MET A 269 -11.14 -15.00 12.27
N ASN A 270 -11.60 -16.01 11.53
CA ASN A 270 -11.33 -16.12 10.10
C ASN A 270 -12.02 -14.99 9.29
N ASN A 271 -13.20 -14.53 9.72
CA ASN A 271 -13.80 -13.34 9.13
C ASN A 271 -12.99 -12.07 9.44
N THR A 272 -12.37 -11.96 10.61
CA THR A 272 -11.44 -10.87 10.92
C THR A 272 -10.23 -10.90 9.98
N ILE A 273 -9.65 -12.08 9.70
CA ILE A 273 -8.57 -12.21 8.70
C ILE A 273 -9.02 -11.71 7.32
N LYS A 274 -10.25 -12.02 6.89
CA LYS A 274 -10.78 -11.51 5.60
C LYS A 274 -10.90 -9.98 5.59
N LYS A 275 -11.28 -9.36 6.71
CA LYS A 275 -11.36 -7.90 6.81
C LYS A 275 -9.98 -7.24 6.76
N VAL A 276 -8.97 -7.84 7.38
CA VAL A 276 -7.56 -7.42 7.24
C VAL A 276 -7.12 -7.50 5.78
N ILE A 277 -7.40 -8.63 5.12
CA ILE A 277 -7.12 -8.82 3.68
C ILE A 277 -7.80 -7.72 2.84
N ASP A 278 -9.01 -7.31 3.20
CA ASP A 278 -9.76 -6.25 2.53
C ASP A 278 -9.17 -4.85 2.77
N HIS A 279 -8.68 -4.55 3.99
CA HIS A 279 -7.97 -3.32 4.33
C HIS A 279 -6.69 -3.17 3.50
N CYS A 280 -5.82 -4.17 3.56
CA CYS A 280 -4.59 -4.24 2.78
C CYS A 280 -4.85 -4.17 1.26
N TYR A 281 -5.96 -4.75 0.79
CA TYR A 281 -6.38 -4.65 -0.62
C TYR A 281 -6.75 -3.22 -1.00
N ASN A 282 -7.48 -2.51 -0.14
CA ASN A 282 -7.85 -1.13 -0.37
C ASN A 282 -6.62 -0.23 -0.44
N ASP A 283 -5.59 -0.47 0.38
CA ASP A 283 -4.37 0.34 0.35
C ASP A 283 -3.59 0.16 -0.96
N VAL A 284 -3.47 -1.07 -1.48
CA VAL A 284 -2.95 -1.30 -2.84
C VAL A 284 -3.82 -0.64 -3.92
N LEU A 285 -5.15 -0.72 -3.78
CA LEU A 285 -6.08 -0.12 -4.74
C LEU A 285 -5.99 1.42 -4.74
N LYS A 286 -5.82 2.04 -3.57
CA LYS A 286 -5.58 3.48 -3.41
C LYS A 286 -4.33 3.90 -4.19
N ILE A 287 -3.23 3.15 -4.08
CA ILE A 287 -2.01 3.42 -4.85
C ILE A 287 -2.26 3.28 -6.35
N LEU A 288 -2.95 2.23 -6.80
CA LEU A 288 -3.26 2.02 -8.22
C LEU A 288 -4.10 3.15 -8.82
N ILE A 289 -5.13 3.61 -8.09
CA ILE A 289 -5.96 4.74 -8.50
C ILE A 289 -5.15 6.04 -8.50
N PHE A 290 -4.27 6.23 -7.51
CA PHE A 290 -3.39 7.38 -7.47
C PHE A 290 -2.45 7.39 -8.68
N PHE A 291 -1.81 6.28 -9.03
CA PHE A 291 -0.98 6.19 -10.23
C PHE A 291 -1.74 6.40 -11.54
N ASP A 292 -2.99 5.94 -11.63
CA ASP A 292 -3.87 6.27 -12.75
C ASP A 292 -4.10 7.79 -12.83
N PHE A 293 -4.42 8.42 -11.70
CA PHE A 293 -4.55 9.87 -11.59
C PHE A 293 -3.28 10.62 -12.01
N ILE A 294 -2.13 10.22 -11.50
CA ILE A 294 -0.83 10.79 -11.89
C ILE A 294 -0.57 10.64 -13.39
N PHE A 295 -0.86 9.47 -13.96
CA PHE A 295 -0.66 9.24 -15.38
C PHE A 295 -1.47 10.21 -16.24
N GLU A 296 -2.75 10.37 -15.92
CA GLU A 296 -3.66 11.27 -16.65
C GLU A 296 -3.19 12.73 -16.59
N PHE A 297 -2.78 13.21 -15.42
CA PHE A 297 -2.35 14.60 -15.26
C PHE A 297 -0.92 14.88 -15.75
N THR A 298 -0.08 13.84 -15.89
CA THR A 298 1.31 14.00 -16.34
C THR A 298 1.47 13.81 -17.85
N TYR A 299 0.78 12.82 -18.44
CA TYR A 299 1.06 12.38 -19.81
C TYR A 299 -0.06 12.66 -20.81
N ASN A 300 -1.29 12.94 -20.36
CA ASN A 300 -2.38 13.28 -21.26
C ASN A 300 -2.60 14.80 -21.30
N PHE A 301 -2.90 15.29 -22.50
CA PHE A 301 -3.45 16.63 -22.67
C PHE A 301 -4.83 16.74 -22.00
N TYR A 302 -5.21 17.95 -21.57
CA TYR A 302 -6.45 18.15 -20.82
C TYR A 302 -7.72 17.72 -21.57
N ASP A 303 -7.74 17.85 -22.91
CA ASP A 303 -8.83 17.38 -23.77
C ASP A 303 -8.99 15.84 -23.78
N LYS A 304 -7.89 15.12 -23.53
CA LYS A 304 -7.81 13.66 -23.47
C LYS A 304 -7.83 13.09 -22.04
N ASN A 305 -7.64 13.95 -21.03
CA ASN A 305 -7.63 13.54 -19.64
C ASN A 305 -9.05 13.19 -19.19
N LYS A 306 -9.24 11.95 -18.72
CA LYS A 306 -10.58 11.42 -18.40
C LYS A 306 -11.23 12.05 -17.16
N TYR A 307 -10.48 12.76 -16.32
CA TYR A 307 -11.01 13.43 -15.13
C TYR A 307 -11.40 14.88 -15.40
N ILE A 308 -10.90 15.49 -16.48
CA ILE A 308 -11.20 16.87 -16.85
C ILE A 308 -12.61 16.96 -17.45
N LYS A 309 -13.38 17.95 -17.00
CA LYS A 309 -14.72 18.25 -17.51
C LYS A 309 -14.62 18.73 -18.96
N LYS A 310 -15.35 18.06 -19.85
CA LYS A 310 -15.43 18.37 -21.28
C LYS A 310 -16.45 19.45 -21.59
#